data_AF-A0A2D7JGS4-F1
#
_entry.id   AF-A0A2D7JGS4-F1
#
_cell.length_a   1.000
_cell.length_b   1.000
_cell.length_c   1.000
_cell.angle_alpha   90.00
_cell.angle_beta   90.00
_cell.angle_gamma   90.00
#
_symmetry.space_group_name_H-M   'P 1'
#
loop_
_entity.id
_entity.type
_entity.pdbx_description
1 polymer ?
#
loop_
_entity_poly.entity_id
_entity_poly.type
_entity_poly.pdbx_seq_one_letter_code
_entity_poly.pdbx_strand_id
1 'polypeptide(L)'
;RTGNKKIALLVKEDIAQGLCGIISIFVTDPTFSGQTKEKLTSPEIVKLVENSLKRLFENWLAEDPKVSNVIIEELLIRSEERIKRKNEKETLRKSSIKKLRLPGKLADCASNSKADTELFLVEGDSAGGSAKQARNRYNQAILPLRGKILNVMSASNEKMLQNQEIIDLCKCLGVEVGNKFQLDLLRYEKVIIMTDADVDGAHISSLLITFFFMQMPELVTNGHLFLAVPPLFKVSAGSKILYADTEKERDMIISKNFNREKKVEVSRFKGLGEMNPNQLKKTTMNPETRKLVRVIARKNDWETTSNLVIDLMGKNPEPRFRYITSNAEFVDTTTL
;
A
#
# COMPACT_ATOMS: atom_id res chain seq x y z
N ARG A 1 -27.53 33.16 -20.03
CA ARG A 1 -28.03 32.16 -21.01
C ARG A 1 -26.91 31.17 -21.38
N THR A 2 -26.29 30.51 -20.40
CA THR A 2 -25.34 29.41 -20.62
C THR A 2 -25.79 28.30 -19.67
N GLY A 3 -26.31 27.20 -20.23
CA GLY A 3 -26.97 26.11 -19.49
C GLY A 3 -26.03 25.25 -18.65
N ASN A 4 -25.00 25.84 -18.05
CA ASN A 4 -24.00 25.12 -17.28
C ASN A 4 -24.51 24.89 -15.85
N LYS A 5 -25.10 23.70 -15.62
CA LYS A 5 -25.63 23.27 -14.31
C LYS A 5 -24.59 23.33 -13.18
N LYS A 6 -23.29 23.38 -13.50
CA LYS A 6 -22.20 23.51 -12.51
C LYS A 6 -22.14 24.90 -11.85
N ILE A 7 -22.71 25.95 -12.45
CA ILE A 7 -22.72 27.30 -11.87
C ILE A 7 -23.43 27.33 -10.50
N ALA A 8 -24.41 26.44 -10.29
CA ALA A 8 -25.12 26.31 -9.01
C ALA A 8 -24.22 25.85 -7.83
N LEU A 9 -22.99 25.41 -8.10
CA LEU A 9 -22.03 24.99 -7.08
C LEU A 9 -21.16 26.15 -6.55
N LEU A 10 -21.21 27.32 -7.20
CA LEU A 10 -20.46 28.50 -6.78
C LEU A 10 -21.03 29.10 -5.50
N VAL A 11 -20.14 29.45 -4.56
CA VAL A 11 -20.49 30.19 -3.33
C VAL A 11 -19.75 31.52 -3.27
N LYS A 12 -20.16 32.40 -2.34
CA LYS A 12 -19.57 33.74 -2.15
C LYS A 12 -18.03 33.71 -2.01
N GLU A 13 -17.50 32.69 -1.35
CA GLU A 13 -16.04 32.52 -1.15
C GLU A 13 -15.28 32.34 -2.46
N ASP A 14 -15.85 31.58 -3.40
CA ASP A 14 -15.22 31.30 -4.71
C ASP A 14 -15.07 32.60 -5.53
N ILE A 15 -16.03 33.52 -5.38
CA ILE A 15 -16.06 34.82 -6.05
C ILE A 15 -15.14 35.83 -5.35
N ALA A 16 -15.14 35.84 -4.01
CA ALA A 16 -14.37 36.81 -3.23
C ALA A 16 -12.84 36.64 -3.38
N GLN A 17 -12.35 35.42 -3.58
CA GLN A 17 -10.92 35.10 -3.65
C GLN A 17 -10.14 35.70 -4.85
N GLY A 18 -10.80 36.40 -5.77
CA GLY A 18 -10.14 37.15 -6.84
C GLY A 18 -10.74 38.52 -7.12
N LEU A 19 -11.66 38.98 -6.28
CA LEU A 19 -12.31 40.27 -6.45
C LEU A 19 -11.51 41.34 -5.70
N CYS A 20 -11.01 42.33 -6.42
CA CYS A 20 -10.48 43.56 -5.84
C CYS A 20 -11.32 44.73 -6.35
N GLY A 21 -11.77 45.59 -5.43
CA GLY A 21 -12.60 46.72 -5.78
C GLY A 21 -12.74 47.69 -4.62
N ILE A 22 -13.04 48.94 -4.96
CA ILE A 22 -13.29 50.02 -4.00
C ILE A 22 -14.73 50.46 -4.20
N ILE A 23 -15.51 50.48 -3.12
CA ILE A 23 -16.88 50.99 -3.12
C ILE A 23 -16.87 52.25 -2.27
N SER A 24 -17.10 53.40 -2.91
CA SER A 24 -17.28 54.69 -2.25
C SER A 24 -18.72 55.13 -2.38
N ILE A 25 -19.35 55.48 -1.27
CA ILE A 25 -20.75 55.87 -1.20
C ILE A 25 -20.89 57.17 -0.40
N PHE A 26 -21.81 58.03 -0.83
CA PHE A 26 -22.18 59.25 -0.13
C PHE A 26 -23.56 59.05 0.46
N VAL A 27 -23.68 59.22 1.77
CA VAL A 27 -24.87 58.85 2.55
C VAL A 27 -25.28 60.02 3.44
N THR A 28 -26.55 60.39 3.39
CA THR A 28 -27.19 61.28 4.35
C THR A 28 -27.63 60.47 5.57
N ASP A 29 -27.21 60.86 6.77
CA ASP A 29 -27.49 60.21 8.06
C ASP A 29 -27.05 58.73 8.20
N PRO A 30 -25.73 58.44 8.13
CA PRO A 30 -25.23 57.07 8.24
C PRO A 30 -25.30 56.52 9.67
N THR A 31 -25.78 55.28 9.82
CA THR A 31 -25.76 54.53 11.09
C THR A 31 -24.66 53.47 11.08
N PHE A 32 -23.77 53.48 12.08
CA PHE A 32 -22.67 52.53 12.21
C PHE A 32 -22.81 51.66 13.46
N SER A 33 -22.25 50.44 13.42
CA SER A 33 -22.07 49.63 14.62
C SER A 33 -20.79 50.02 15.34
N GLY A 34 -20.91 50.43 16.60
CA GLY A 34 -19.78 50.75 17.48
C GLY A 34 -19.20 52.15 17.29
N GLN A 35 -18.44 52.60 18.28
CA GLN A 35 -17.86 53.94 18.33
C GLN A 35 -16.80 54.18 17.24
N THR A 36 -16.14 53.11 16.76
CA THR A 36 -15.06 53.20 15.75
C THR A 36 -15.56 53.41 14.32
N LYS A 37 -16.89 53.40 14.09
CA LYS A 37 -17.53 53.58 12.76
C LYS A 37 -17.02 52.64 11.67
N GLU A 38 -16.54 51.45 12.05
CA GLU A 38 -15.92 50.49 11.12
C GLU A 38 -16.92 49.77 10.21
N LYS A 39 -18.18 49.65 10.64
CA LYS A 39 -19.20 48.89 9.90
C LYS A 39 -20.51 49.67 9.82
N LEU A 40 -20.89 50.01 8.59
CA LEU A 40 -22.17 50.65 8.27
C LEU A 40 -23.30 49.61 8.37
N THR A 41 -24.35 49.92 9.13
CA THR A 41 -25.47 49.00 9.40
C THR A 41 -26.79 49.41 8.76
N SER A 42 -26.82 50.50 7.97
CA SER A 42 -28.05 50.98 7.34
C SER A 42 -28.53 50.01 6.24
N PRO A 43 -29.64 49.27 6.43
CA PRO A 43 -30.05 48.21 5.51
C PRO A 43 -30.58 48.75 4.17
N GLU A 44 -31.09 49.97 4.15
CA GLU A 44 -31.58 50.63 2.93
C GLU A 44 -30.45 50.89 1.93
N ILE A 45 -29.28 51.26 2.44
CA ILE A 45 -28.09 51.56 1.63
C ILE A 45 -27.58 50.30 0.92
N VAL A 46 -27.58 49.16 1.63
CA VAL A 46 -27.17 47.87 1.04
C VAL A 46 -28.02 47.54 -0.19
N LYS A 47 -29.34 47.68 -0.08
CA LYS A 47 -30.26 47.43 -1.21
C LYS A 47 -30.03 48.39 -2.38
N LEU A 48 -29.77 49.66 -2.09
CA LEU A 48 -29.48 50.67 -3.13
C LEU A 48 -28.21 50.32 -3.90
N VAL A 49 -27.12 50.01 -3.17
CA VAL A 49 -25.83 49.63 -3.77
C VAL A 49 -25.97 48.33 -4.58
N GLU A 50 -26.65 47.32 -4.05
CA GLU A 50 -26.88 46.05 -4.75
C GLU A 50 -27.65 46.26 -6.07
N ASN A 51 -28.73 47.04 -6.06
CA ASN A 51 -29.54 47.29 -7.26
C ASN A 51 -28.76 48.08 -8.32
N SER A 52 -27.95 49.07 -7.90
CA SER A 52 -27.12 49.86 -8.81
C SER A 52 -26.01 49.00 -9.45
N LEU A 53 -25.34 48.16 -8.66
CA LEU A 53 -24.28 47.28 -9.15
C LEU A 53 -24.83 46.17 -10.03
N LYS A 54 -25.96 45.56 -9.65
CA LYS A 54 -26.53 44.42 -10.37
C LYS A 54 -26.77 44.74 -11.85
N ARG A 55 -27.38 45.88 -12.15
CA ARG A 55 -27.65 46.29 -13.54
C ARG A 55 -26.37 46.49 -14.35
N LEU A 56 -25.35 47.09 -13.75
CA LEU A 56 -24.07 47.33 -14.41
C LEU A 56 -23.32 46.02 -14.68
N PHE A 57 -23.30 45.11 -13.71
CA PHE A 57 -22.68 43.79 -13.85
C PHE A 57 -23.40 42.92 -14.87
N GLU A 58 -24.74 42.95 -14.90
CA GLU A 58 -25.52 42.22 -15.91
C GLU A 58 -25.21 42.70 -17.32
N ASN A 59 -25.13 44.01 -17.53
CA ASN A 59 -24.77 44.59 -18.82
C ASN A 59 -23.33 44.25 -19.21
N TRP A 60 -22.38 44.42 -18.30
CA TRP A 60 -20.97 44.12 -18.56
C TRP A 60 -20.74 42.65 -18.94
N LEU A 61 -21.41 41.72 -18.25
CA LEU A 61 -21.35 40.30 -18.59
C LEU A 61 -22.06 39.97 -19.92
N ALA A 62 -23.03 40.78 -20.35
CA ALA A 62 -23.75 40.58 -21.60
C ALA A 62 -23.00 41.14 -22.81
N GLU A 63 -22.24 42.23 -22.62
CA GLU A 63 -21.49 42.92 -23.69
C GLU A 63 -20.35 42.07 -24.25
N ASP A 64 -19.61 41.33 -23.39
CA ASP A 64 -18.54 40.43 -23.83
C ASP A 64 -18.74 38.99 -23.29
N PRO A 65 -19.41 38.12 -24.07
CA PRO A 65 -19.58 36.72 -23.70
C PRO A 65 -18.27 35.92 -23.63
N LYS A 66 -17.21 36.33 -24.33
CA LYS A 66 -15.94 35.59 -24.32
C LYS A 66 -15.23 35.80 -23.00
N VAL A 67 -15.10 37.05 -22.56
CA VAL A 67 -14.50 37.39 -21.25
C VAL A 67 -15.34 36.79 -20.12
N SER A 68 -16.66 36.87 -20.21
CA SER A 68 -17.57 36.30 -19.21
C SER A 68 -17.41 34.79 -19.04
N ASN A 69 -17.25 34.05 -20.14
CA ASN A 69 -17.04 32.60 -20.06
C ASN A 69 -15.69 32.25 -19.40
N VAL A 70 -14.62 32.99 -19.70
CA VAL A 70 -13.30 32.78 -19.06
C VAL A 70 -13.38 32.99 -17.56
N ILE A 71 -14.08 34.04 -17.11
CA ILE A 71 -14.28 34.30 -15.68
C ILE A 71 -15.08 33.17 -15.02
N ILE A 72 -16.15 32.71 -15.67
CA ILE A 72 -16.96 31.60 -15.15
C ILE A 72 -16.15 30.31 -15.05
N GLU A 73 -15.32 29.98 -16.05
CA GLU A 73 -14.45 28.80 -16.03
C GLU A 73 -13.46 28.85 -14.87
N GLU A 74 -12.80 29.99 -14.66
CA GLU A 74 -11.88 30.19 -13.52
C GLU A 74 -12.59 30.04 -12.17
N LEU A 75 -13.81 30.58 -12.03
CA LEU A 75 -14.62 30.41 -10.81
C LEU A 75 -15.02 28.95 -10.58
N LEU A 76 -15.33 28.21 -11.65
CA LEU A 76 -15.66 26.78 -11.56
C LEU A 76 -14.45 25.96 -11.11
N ILE A 77 -13.26 26.24 -11.62
CA ILE A 77 -12.02 25.58 -11.18
C ILE A 77 -11.82 25.77 -9.67
N ARG A 78 -12.01 27.00 -9.17
CA ARG A 78 -11.89 27.30 -7.72
C ARG A 78 -12.92 26.56 -6.87
N SER A 79 -14.16 26.48 -7.33
CA SER A 79 -15.21 25.72 -6.63
C SER A 79 -14.90 24.23 -6.58
N GLU A 80 -14.39 23.66 -7.69
CA GLU A 80 -13.94 22.27 -7.73
C GLU A 80 -12.77 22.03 -6.75
N GLU A 81 -11.80 22.94 -6.66
CA GLU A 81 -10.72 22.86 -5.65
C GLU A 81 -11.23 22.93 -4.21
N ARG A 82 -12.18 23.83 -3.91
CA ARG A 82 -12.79 23.96 -2.58
C ARG A 82 -13.51 22.68 -2.19
N ILE A 83 -14.32 22.12 -3.10
CA ILE A 83 -15.04 20.86 -2.89
C ILE A 83 -14.06 19.71 -2.66
N LYS A 84 -12.96 19.65 -3.44
CA LYS A 84 -11.90 18.66 -3.27
C LYS A 84 -11.24 18.76 -1.90
N ARG A 85 -10.82 19.97 -1.47
CA ARG A 85 -10.23 20.21 -0.14
C ARG A 85 -11.19 19.89 1.00
N LYS A 86 -12.49 20.20 0.84
CA LYS A 86 -13.52 19.86 1.82
C LYS A 86 -13.69 18.35 1.93
N ASN A 87 -13.75 17.65 0.81
CA ASN A 87 -13.83 16.20 0.77
C ASN A 87 -12.59 15.56 1.40
N GLU A 88 -11.38 16.03 1.11
CA GLU A 88 -10.14 15.56 1.74
C GLU A 88 -10.17 15.74 3.27
N LYS A 89 -10.57 16.92 3.77
CA LYS A 89 -10.73 17.19 5.21
C LYS A 89 -11.82 16.35 5.87
N GLU A 90 -12.96 16.13 5.19
CA GLU A 90 -14.02 15.25 5.71
C GLU A 90 -13.60 13.78 5.70
N THR A 91 -12.77 13.36 4.73
CA THR A 91 -12.22 12.00 4.66
C THR A 91 -11.26 11.76 5.84
N LEU A 92 -10.45 12.77 6.19
CA LEU A 92 -9.57 12.77 7.36
C LEU A 92 -10.34 12.77 8.69
N ARG A 93 -11.49 13.45 8.79
CA ARG A 93 -12.34 13.40 10.00
C ARG A 93 -13.09 12.08 10.15
N LYS A 94 -13.53 11.47 9.04
CA LYS A 94 -14.25 10.18 9.03
C LYS A 94 -13.34 8.97 9.26
N SER A 95 -12.02 9.09 9.12
CA SER A 95 -11.07 8.00 9.40
C SER A 95 -10.91 7.72 10.90
N SER A 96 -11.11 8.72 11.77
CA SER A 96 -10.86 8.64 13.21
C SER A 96 -11.77 7.69 14.01
N ILE A 97 -12.92 7.25 13.46
CA ILE A 97 -13.93 6.43 14.19
C ILE A 97 -14.39 5.18 13.41
N LYS A 98 -13.90 4.93 12.19
CA LYS A 98 -14.18 3.64 11.54
C LYS A 98 -13.22 2.59 12.08
N LYS A 99 -13.70 1.70 12.95
CA LYS A 99 -13.06 0.39 13.18
C LYS A 99 -12.63 -0.14 11.80
N LEU A 100 -11.33 -0.30 11.60
CA LEU A 100 -10.76 -0.77 10.35
C LEU A 100 -11.48 -2.08 10.00
N ARG A 101 -12.27 -2.09 8.91
CA ARG A 101 -12.89 -3.34 8.46
C ARG A 101 -11.79 -4.18 7.83
N LEU A 102 -11.24 -5.07 8.64
CA LEU A 102 -10.22 -6.00 8.22
C LEU A 102 -10.77 -6.97 7.17
N PRO A 103 -9.94 -7.42 6.22
CA PRO A 103 -10.34 -8.42 5.25
C PRO A 103 -10.82 -9.70 5.94
N GLY A 104 -11.91 -10.32 5.47
CA GLY A 104 -12.43 -11.55 6.07
C GLY A 104 -11.47 -12.75 6.02
N LYS A 105 -10.49 -12.70 5.10
CA LYS A 105 -9.43 -13.71 4.96
C LYS A 105 -8.29 -13.54 5.98
N LEU A 106 -8.17 -12.38 6.62
CA LEU A 106 -7.14 -12.13 7.62
C LEU A 106 -7.45 -12.90 8.90
N ALA A 107 -6.52 -13.74 9.33
CA ALA A 107 -6.48 -14.21 10.70
C ALA A 107 -5.61 -13.23 11.50
N ASP A 108 -6.21 -12.32 12.25
CA ASP A 108 -5.45 -11.31 13.01
C ASP A 108 -4.83 -11.88 14.30
N CYS A 109 -3.87 -11.16 14.89
CA CYS A 109 -3.32 -11.44 16.21
C CYS A 109 -4.11 -10.72 17.32
N ALA A 110 -3.95 -11.17 18.57
CA ALA A 110 -4.64 -10.59 19.71
C ALA A 110 -3.98 -9.29 20.22
N SER A 111 -2.68 -9.12 19.98
CA SER A 111 -1.97 -7.90 20.36
C SER A 111 -2.41 -6.71 19.52
N ASN A 112 -2.57 -5.56 20.18
CA ASN A 112 -2.83 -4.27 19.54
C ASN A 112 -1.55 -3.42 19.40
N SER A 113 -0.41 -3.87 19.90
CA SER A 113 0.87 -3.17 19.76
C SER A 113 1.51 -3.51 18.42
N LYS A 114 2.18 -2.53 17.80
CA LYS A 114 3.07 -2.80 16.65
C LYS A 114 4.26 -3.68 17.07
N ALA A 115 4.87 -3.37 18.21
CA ALA A 115 6.03 -4.08 18.73
C ALA A 115 5.77 -5.58 18.89
N ASP A 116 6.75 -6.39 18.47
CA ASP A 116 6.78 -7.85 18.47
C ASP A 116 5.67 -8.55 17.68
N THR A 117 4.93 -7.81 16.84
CA THR A 117 3.89 -8.41 15.99
C THR A 117 4.36 -8.64 14.57
N GLU A 118 3.83 -9.72 13.99
CA GLU A 118 4.31 -10.28 12.75
C GLU A 118 3.12 -10.62 11.85
N LEU A 119 3.19 -10.22 10.58
CA LEU A 119 2.25 -10.60 9.55
C LEU A 119 2.90 -11.59 8.60
N PHE A 120 2.36 -12.80 8.50
CA PHE A 120 2.75 -13.78 7.50
C PHE A 120 1.86 -13.66 6.26
N LEU A 121 2.47 -13.38 5.11
CA LEU A 121 1.83 -13.44 3.80
C LEU A 121 2.04 -14.85 3.24
N VAL A 122 0.95 -15.59 3.09
CA VAL A 122 1.02 -17.03 2.77
C VAL A 122 0.40 -17.31 1.41
N GLU A 123 1.03 -18.20 0.65
CA GLU A 123 0.54 -18.63 -0.65
C GLU A 123 -0.66 -19.58 -0.51
N GLY A 124 -1.84 -19.12 -0.92
CA GLY A 124 -3.06 -19.92 -0.97
C GLY A 124 -3.73 -20.21 0.38
N ASP A 125 -4.98 -20.67 0.30
CA ASP A 125 -5.80 -20.97 1.48
C ASP A 125 -5.33 -22.25 2.20
N SER A 126 -4.67 -23.19 1.49
CA SER A 126 -4.15 -24.44 2.06
C SER A 126 -3.03 -24.18 3.07
N ALA A 127 -1.94 -23.55 2.61
CA ALA A 127 -0.84 -23.16 3.51
C ALA A 127 -1.32 -22.13 4.54
N GLY A 128 -2.25 -21.24 4.18
CA GLY A 128 -2.91 -20.33 5.12
C GLY A 128 -3.62 -21.04 6.28
N GLY A 129 -4.28 -22.17 6.00
CA GLY A 129 -4.92 -23.02 7.01
C GLY A 129 -3.92 -23.63 8.00
N SER A 130 -2.83 -24.21 7.48
CA SER A 130 -1.75 -24.76 8.30
C SER A 130 -1.05 -23.69 9.13
N ALA A 131 -0.75 -22.53 8.53
CA ALA A 131 -0.14 -21.39 9.21
C ALA A 131 -1.05 -20.83 10.31
N LYS A 132 -2.37 -20.73 10.07
CA LYS A 132 -3.35 -20.28 11.07
C LYS A 132 -3.38 -21.17 12.31
N GLN A 133 -3.16 -22.48 12.14
CA GLN A 133 -3.09 -23.45 13.24
C GLN A 133 -1.73 -23.43 13.95
N ALA A 134 -0.64 -23.22 13.21
CA ALA A 134 0.72 -23.24 13.72
C ALA A 134 1.10 -21.97 14.51
N ARG A 135 0.52 -20.82 14.16
CA ARG A 135 0.90 -19.50 14.68
C ARG A 135 0.75 -19.34 16.19
N ASN A 136 1.52 -18.43 16.76
CA ASN A 136 1.20 -17.81 18.04
C ASN A 136 0.10 -16.77 17.85
N ARG A 137 -1.12 -17.06 18.31
CA ARG A 137 -2.29 -16.16 18.17
C ARG A 137 -2.11 -14.81 18.86
N TYR A 138 -1.19 -14.72 19.81
CA TYR A 138 -0.94 -13.48 20.53
C TYR A 138 -0.33 -12.41 19.63
N ASN A 139 0.71 -12.75 18.85
CA ASN A 139 1.50 -11.76 18.09
C ASN A 139 1.69 -12.07 16.60
N GLN A 140 1.18 -13.21 16.08
CA GLN A 140 1.33 -13.58 14.67
C GLN A 140 -0.01 -13.55 13.94
N ALA A 141 -0.11 -12.70 12.92
CA ALA A 141 -1.23 -12.60 11.98
C ALA A 141 -0.92 -13.36 10.67
N ILE A 142 -1.95 -13.91 10.03
CA ILE A 142 -1.83 -14.66 8.77
C ILE A 142 -2.75 -14.04 7.73
N LEU A 143 -2.19 -13.68 6.58
CA LEU A 143 -2.94 -13.23 5.41
C LEU A 143 -2.67 -14.20 4.24
N PRO A 144 -3.63 -15.08 3.92
CA PRO A 144 -3.54 -15.90 2.71
C PRO A 144 -3.78 -15.03 1.47
N LEU A 145 -2.95 -15.23 0.46
CA LEU A 145 -3.04 -14.57 -0.85
C LEU A 145 -3.54 -15.58 -1.88
N ARG A 146 -4.49 -15.17 -2.72
CA ARG A 146 -5.06 -16.04 -3.76
C ARG A 146 -4.49 -15.72 -5.13
N GLY A 147 -3.87 -16.73 -5.74
CA GLY A 147 -3.26 -16.60 -7.06
C GLY A 147 -2.02 -15.70 -7.06
N LYS A 148 -1.55 -15.36 -8.26
CA LYS A 148 -0.38 -14.51 -8.45
C LYS A 148 -0.75 -13.06 -8.19
N ILE A 149 0.07 -12.36 -7.42
CA ILE A 149 -0.09 -10.94 -7.15
C ILE A 149 0.09 -10.14 -8.45
N LEU A 150 -0.66 -9.05 -8.58
CA LEU A 150 -0.53 -8.17 -9.74
C LEU A 150 0.89 -7.60 -9.79
N ASN A 151 1.55 -7.74 -10.94
CA ASN A 151 2.82 -7.07 -11.19
C ASN A 151 2.61 -5.55 -11.28
N VAL A 152 2.91 -4.84 -10.20
CA VAL A 152 2.70 -3.38 -10.12
C VAL A 152 3.64 -2.57 -11.00
N MET A 153 4.76 -3.14 -11.47
CA MET A 153 5.67 -2.45 -12.38
C MET A 153 5.15 -2.39 -13.82
N SER A 154 4.39 -3.40 -14.24
CA SER A 154 3.81 -3.43 -15.59
C SER A 154 2.34 -2.99 -15.61
N ALA A 155 1.65 -3.00 -14.48
CA ALA A 155 0.26 -2.53 -14.36
C ALA A 155 0.16 -0.99 -14.32
N SER A 156 -1.01 -0.46 -14.71
CA SER A 156 -1.33 0.96 -14.47
C SER A 156 -1.74 1.19 -13.02
N ASN A 157 -1.57 2.43 -12.53
CA ASN A 157 -2.00 2.82 -11.18
C ASN A 157 -3.48 2.53 -10.92
N GLU A 158 -4.36 2.74 -11.90
CA GLU A 158 -5.79 2.43 -11.78
C GLU A 158 -6.03 0.93 -11.54
N LYS A 159 -5.37 0.06 -12.32
CA LYS A 159 -5.48 -1.41 -12.14
C LYS A 159 -4.94 -1.85 -10.78
N MET A 160 -3.86 -1.23 -10.32
CA MET A 160 -3.29 -1.50 -9.00
C MET A 160 -4.27 -1.15 -7.88
N LEU A 161 -4.85 0.05 -7.93
CA LEU A 161 -5.79 0.53 -6.90
C LEU A 161 -7.12 -0.23 -6.91
N GLN A 162 -7.50 -0.85 -8.03
CA GLN A 162 -8.69 -1.70 -8.13
C GLN A 162 -8.44 -3.16 -7.74
N ASN A 163 -7.18 -3.57 -7.55
CA ASN A 163 -6.86 -4.96 -7.24
C ASN A 163 -7.22 -5.31 -5.79
N GLN A 164 -8.10 -6.28 -5.60
CA GLN A 164 -8.60 -6.66 -4.29
C GLN A 164 -7.51 -7.20 -3.34
N GLU A 165 -6.52 -7.96 -3.86
CA GLU A 165 -5.42 -8.49 -3.03
C GLU A 165 -4.56 -7.36 -2.48
N ILE A 166 -4.23 -6.35 -3.31
CA ILE A 166 -3.49 -5.16 -2.89
C ILE A 166 -4.31 -4.33 -1.89
N ILE A 167 -5.59 -4.10 -2.17
CA ILE A 167 -6.50 -3.39 -1.25
C ILE A 167 -6.53 -4.08 0.12
N ASP A 168 -6.67 -5.41 0.13
CA ASP A 168 -6.73 -6.20 1.37
C ASP A 168 -5.39 -6.17 2.11
N LEU A 169 -4.27 -6.23 1.40
CA LEU A 169 -2.93 -6.13 1.97
C LEU A 169 -2.73 -4.76 2.63
N CYS A 170 -3.09 -3.67 1.96
CA CYS A 170 -2.98 -2.30 2.50
C CYS A 170 -3.86 -2.12 3.74
N LYS A 171 -5.11 -2.59 3.69
CA LYS A 171 -6.01 -2.61 4.85
C LYS A 171 -5.46 -3.43 6.01
N CYS A 172 -4.86 -4.57 5.72
CA CYS A 172 -4.26 -5.42 6.73
C CYS A 172 -3.08 -4.71 7.42
N LEU A 173 -2.21 -4.08 6.64
CA LEU A 173 -1.05 -3.34 7.13
C LEU A 173 -1.41 -2.01 7.80
N GLY A 174 -2.60 -1.47 7.55
CA GLY A 174 -3.04 -0.17 8.08
C GLY A 174 -2.43 1.04 7.36
N VAL A 175 -1.89 0.84 6.16
CA VAL A 175 -1.15 1.86 5.40
C VAL A 175 -1.78 2.10 4.03
N GLU A 176 -1.52 3.27 3.46
CA GLU A 176 -1.82 3.56 2.06
C GLU A 176 -0.56 3.38 1.19
N VAL A 177 -0.73 3.31 -0.13
CA VAL A 177 0.37 3.09 -1.09
C VAL A 177 0.98 4.40 -1.59
N GLY A 178 2.25 4.35 -2.00
CA GLY A 178 2.95 5.42 -2.69
C GLY A 178 3.15 6.65 -1.78
N ASN A 179 2.89 7.84 -2.31
CA ASN A 179 3.14 9.11 -1.61
C ASN A 179 2.32 9.31 -0.32
N LYS A 180 1.32 8.48 -0.07
CA LYS A 180 0.50 8.52 1.15
C LYS A 180 0.94 7.50 2.20
N PHE A 181 1.95 6.69 1.89
CA PHE A 181 2.51 5.74 2.84
C PHE A 181 3.08 6.47 4.06
N GLN A 182 2.77 5.96 5.24
CA GLN A 182 3.31 6.45 6.51
C GLN A 182 3.72 5.25 7.36
N LEU A 183 5.01 5.17 7.70
CA LEU A 183 5.56 4.04 8.46
C LEU A 183 4.96 3.90 9.87
N ASP A 184 4.54 5.01 10.48
CA ASP A 184 3.98 5.04 11.83
C ASP A 184 2.60 4.35 11.91
N LEU A 185 1.86 4.33 10.80
CA LEU A 185 0.55 3.67 10.71
C LEU A 185 0.66 2.16 10.50
N LEU A 186 1.87 1.65 10.25
CA LEU A 186 2.12 0.23 10.03
C LEU A 186 1.73 -0.59 11.26
N ARG A 187 0.77 -1.50 11.10
CA ARG A 187 0.20 -2.30 12.19
C ARG A 187 1.13 -3.38 12.77
N TYR A 188 2.03 -3.90 11.94
CA TYR A 188 2.92 -5.00 12.33
C TYR A 188 4.38 -4.56 12.25
N GLU A 189 5.21 -5.02 13.18
CA GLU A 189 6.64 -4.74 13.13
C GLU A 189 7.34 -5.52 12.01
N LYS A 190 6.91 -6.76 11.76
CA LYS A 190 7.52 -7.63 10.73
C LYS A 190 6.48 -8.08 9.72
N VAL A 191 6.78 -7.91 8.45
CA VAL A 191 6.02 -8.48 7.32
C VAL A 191 6.87 -9.61 6.75
N ILE A 192 6.39 -10.84 6.86
CA ILE A 192 7.11 -12.05 6.50
C ILE A 192 6.41 -12.70 5.31
N ILE A 193 7.08 -12.77 4.16
CA ILE A 193 6.63 -13.50 2.98
C ILE A 193 6.98 -14.97 3.18
N MET A 194 5.96 -15.84 3.15
CA MET A 194 6.08 -17.28 3.35
C MET A 194 5.42 -18.01 2.19
N THR A 195 6.20 -18.26 1.14
CA THR A 195 5.79 -18.96 -0.08
C THR A 195 6.46 -20.33 -0.18
N ASP A 196 6.00 -21.16 -1.11
CA ASP A 196 6.58 -22.48 -1.34
C ASP A 196 8.00 -22.37 -1.94
N ALA A 197 8.81 -23.41 -1.71
CA ALA A 197 10.19 -23.49 -2.19
C ALA A 197 10.25 -24.02 -3.64
N ASP A 198 9.41 -23.46 -4.51
CA ASP A 198 9.28 -23.81 -5.92
C ASP A 198 9.31 -22.57 -6.83
N VAL A 199 9.10 -22.79 -8.13
CA VAL A 199 9.16 -21.73 -9.15
C VAL A 199 8.02 -20.71 -9.01
N ASP A 200 6.85 -21.14 -8.53
CA ASP A 200 5.68 -20.27 -8.38
C ASP A 200 5.80 -19.42 -7.10
N GLY A 201 6.27 -20.01 -6.00
CA GLY A 201 6.58 -19.31 -4.76
C GLY A 201 7.70 -18.27 -4.94
N ALA A 202 8.76 -18.60 -5.70
CA ALA A 202 9.80 -17.64 -6.06
C ALA A 202 9.24 -16.46 -6.89
N HIS A 203 8.30 -16.73 -7.79
CA HIS A 203 7.64 -15.70 -8.57
C HIS A 203 6.74 -14.80 -7.71
N ILE A 204 5.92 -15.37 -6.81
CA ILE A 204 5.07 -14.62 -5.89
C ILE A 204 5.90 -13.76 -4.94
N SER A 205 6.98 -14.33 -4.39
CA SER A 205 7.95 -13.59 -3.57
C SER A 205 8.53 -12.40 -4.33
N SER A 206 8.93 -12.60 -5.59
CA SER A 206 9.46 -11.52 -6.44
C SER A 206 8.43 -10.41 -6.69
N LEU A 207 7.17 -10.75 -6.93
CA LEU A 207 6.07 -9.81 -7.10
C LEU A 207 5.80 -9.00 -5.84
N LEU A 208 5.79 -9.65 -4.67
CA LEU A 208 5.58 -8.98 -3.38
C LEU A 208 6.74 -8.06 -3.01
N ILE A 209 7.99 -8.51 -3.18
CA ILE A 209 9.18 -7.69 -2.94
C ILE A 209 9.15 -6.45 -3.85
N THR A 210 8.81 -6.64 -5.12
CA THR A 210 8.64 -5.54 -6.08
C THR A 210 7.55 -4.57 -5.62
N PHE A 211 6.40 -5.08 -5.15
CA PHE A 211 5.33 -4.25 -4.62
C PHE A 211 5.78 -3.41 -3.42
N PHE A 212 6.40 -4.04 -2.42
CA PHE A 212 6.87 -3.32 -1.23
C PHE A 212 7.97 -2.32 -1.55
N PHE A 213 8.92 -2.69 -2.41
CA PHE A 213 10.00 -1.80 -2.83
C PHE A 213 9.45 -0.55 -3.52
N MET A 214 8.49 -0.70 -4.44
CA MET A 214 7.97 0.43 -5.22
C MET A 214 6.92 1.26 -4.49
N GLN A 215 6.03 0.63 -3.73
CA GLN A 215 4.87 1.29 -3.13
C GLN A 215 5.08 1.65 -1.65
N MET A 216 6.03 1.00 -0.98
CA MET A 216 6.29 1.14 0.46
C MET A 216 7.81 1.15 0.75
N PRO A 217 8.59 2.04 0.11
CA PRO A 217 10.06 2.02 0.17
C PRO A 217 10.60 2.13 1.60
N GLU A 218 9.94 2.92 2.44
CA GLU A 218 10.27 3.09 3.86
C GLU A 218 10.14 1.80 4.67
N LEU A 219 9.19 0.92 4.34
CA LEU A 219 9.04 -0.37 5.01
C LEU A 219 10.25 -1.27 4.75
N VAL A 220 10.73 -1.28 3.50
CA VAL A 220 11.87 -2.10 3.07
C VAL A 220 13.19 -1.52 3.58
N THR A 221 13.38 -0.20 3.49
CA THR A 221 14.63 0.47 3.94
C THR A 221 14.82 0.38 5.45
N ASN A 222 13.74 0.45 6.26
CA ASN A 222 13.79 0.21 7.70
C ASN A 222 13.85 -1.29 8.06
N GLY A 223 13.83 -2.18 7.07
CA GLY A 223 13.99 -3.62 7.24
C GLY A 223 12.85 -4.28 8.01
N HIS A 224 11.61 -3.88 7.73
CA HIS A 224 10.42 -4.55 8.23
C HIS A 224 9.96 -5.72 7.36
N LEU A 225 10.56 -5.89 6.17
CA LEU A 225 10.24 -6.97 5.23
C LEU A 225 11.20 -8.16 5.39
N PHE A 226 10.64 -9.36 5.44
CA PHE A 226 11.38 -10.61 5.61
C PHE A 226 10.85 -11.69 4.66
N LEU A 227 11.72 -12.63 4.30
CA LEU A 227 11.35 -13.89 3.65
C LEU A 227 11.56 -15.03 4.64
N ALA A 228 10.56 -15.89 4.77
CA ALA A 228 10.68 -17.13 5.52
C ALA A 228 11.45 -18.18 4.70
N VAL A 229 12.36 -18.89 5.34
CA VAL A 229 13.12 -19.98 4.72
C VAL A 229 12.72 -21.30 5.39
N PRO A 230 11.72 -22.03 4.85
CA PRO A 230 11.37 -23.35 5.35
C PRO A 230 12.47 -24.37 5.01
N PRO A 231 12.62 -25.45 5.81
CA PRO A 231 13.61 -26.49 5.54
C PRO A 231 13.24 -27.33 4.32
N LEU A 232 14.24 -27.83 3.58
CA LEU A 232 14.02 -28.67 2.40
C LEU A 232 13.81 -30.15 2.75
N PHE A 233 14.45 -30.62 3.82
CA PHE A 233 14.43 -32.04 4.20
C PHE A 233 14.00 -32.25 5.64
N LYS A 234 13.29 -33.34 5.87
CA LYS A 234 13.03 -33.94 7.17
C LYS A 234 13.77 -35.27 7.25
N VAL A 235 14.58 -35.43 8.29
CA VAL A 235 15.31 -36.66 8.59
C VAL A 235 14.75 -37.22 9.89
N SER A 236 14.24 -38.45 9.86
CA SER A 236 13.70 -39.12 11.05
C SER A 236 14.30 -40.50 11.25
N ALA A 237 14.60 -40.84 12.50
CA ALA A 237 14.84 -42.22 12.90
C ALA A 237 14.24 -42.46 14.29
N GLY A 238 13.26 -43.37 14.37
CA GLY A 238 12.47 -43.58 15.59
C GLY A 238 11.76 -42.29 16.02
N SER A 239 12.02 -41.84 17.25
CA SER A 239 11.42 -40.62 17.83
C SER A 239 12.17 -39.32 17.50
N LYS A 240 13.39 -39.41 16.95
CA LYS A 240 14.22 -38.23 16.68
C LYS A 240 13.92 -37.70 15.28
N ILE A 241 13.51 -36.44 15.20
CA ILE A 241 13.21 -35.72 13.95
C ILE A 241 14.13 -34.50 13.87
N LEU A 242 14.87 -34.39 12.78
CA LEU A 242 15.74 -33.26 12.45
C LEU A 242 15.40 -32.71 11.07
N TYR A 243 15.74 -31.45 10.84
CA TYR A 243 15.46 -30.74 9.60
C TYR A 243 16.76 -30.25 8.98
N ALA A 244 16.82 -30.21 7.65
CA ALA A 244 17.97 -29.73 6.90
C ALA A 244 17.54 -28.81 5.76
N ASP A 245 18.36 -27.80 5.49
CA ASP A 245 18.11 -26.80 4.43
C ASP A 245 18.81 -27.18 3.13
N THR A 246 19.84 -28.02 3.19
CA THR A 246 20.61 -28.47 2.03
C THR A 246 20.85 -29.97 2.06
N GLU A 247 21.17 -30.55 0.91
CA GLU A 247 21.58 -31.97 0.82
C GLU A 247 22.84 -32.24 1.63
N LYS A 248 23.81 -31.32 1.60
CA LYS A 248 25.04 -31.41 2.42
C LYS A 248 24.71 -31.44 3.92
N GLU A 249 23.84 -30.55 4.37
CA GLU A 249 23.41 -30.52 5.78
C GLU A 249 22.64 -31.78 6.16
N ARG A 250 21.78 -32.29 5.27
CA ARG A 250 21.09 -33.58 5.45
C ARG A 250 22.10 -34.71 5.67
N ASP A 251 23.11 -34.82 4.83
CA ASP A 251 24.11 -35.90 4.91
C ASP A 251 24.99 -35.77 6.17
N MET A 252 25.31 -34.54 6.57
CA MET A 252 25.96 -34.26 7.86
C MET A 252 25.07 -34.64 9.05
N ILE A 253 23.77 -34.35 8.98
CA ILE A 253 22.82 -34.72 10.03
C ILE A 253 22.72 -36.25 10.13
N ILE A 254 22.64 -36.95 8.99
CA ILE A 254 22.58 -38.42 8.94
C ILE A 254 23.83 -39.02 9.59
N SER A 255 25.02 -38.56 9.18
CA SER A 255 26.29 -39.10 9.67
C SER A 255 26.59 -38.80 11.14
N LYS A 256 26.19 -37.62 11.66
CA LYS A 256 26.47 -37.23 13.05
C LYS A 256 25.43 -37.71 14.07
N ASN A 257 24.16 -37.80 13.68
CA ASN A 257 23.06 -37.95 14.62
C ASN A 257 22.44 -39.34 14.67
N PHE A 258 22.75 -40.20 13.70
CA PHE A 258 22.12 -41.51 13.56
C PHE A 258 23.17 -42.60 13.38
N ASN A 259 23.04 -43.68 14.15
CA ASN A 259 23.87 -44.87 13.98
C ASN A 259 23.46 -45.60 12.69
N ARG A 260 24.43 -46.16 11.96
CA ARG A 260 24.22 -46.87 10.68
C ARG A 260 23.21 -48.04 10.77
N GLU A 261 22.94 -48.55 11.96
CA GLU A 261 22.03 -49.68 12.19
C GLU A 261 20.54 -49.28 12.24
N LYS A 262 20.21 -48.01 12.49
CA LYS A 262 18.81 -47.57 12.53
C LYS A 262 18.37 -47.12 11.14
N LYS A 263 17.22 -47.63 10.67
CA LYS A 263 16.59 -47.18 9.43
C LYS A 263 16.29 -45.68 9.52
N VAL A 264 16.99 -44.88 8.72
CA VAL A 264 16.77 -43.44 8.59
C VAL A 264 15.79 -43.19 7.46
N GLU A 265 14.75 -42.43 7.73
CA GLU A 265 13.77 -41.99 6.74
C GLU A 265 14.02 -40.53 6.40
N VAL A 266 14.19 -40.25 5.10
CA VAL A 266 14.37 -38.90 4.58
C VAL A 266 13.14 -38.56 3.74
N SER A 267 12.52 -37.43 4.06
CA SER A 267 11.41 -36.85 3.28
C SER A 267 11.80 -35.45 2.83
N ARG A 268 11.50 -35.11 1.58
CA ARG A 268 11.72 -33.79 1.00
C ARG A 268 10.39 -33.04 0.96
N PHE A 269 10.36 -31.82 1.47
CA PHE A 269 9.19 -30.95 1.33
C PHE A 269 9.21 -30.31 -0.06
N LYS A 270 8.10 -30.40 -0.79
CA LYS A 270 7.92 -29.67 -2.06
C LYS A 270 7.20 -28.35 -1.88
N GLY A 271 6.30 -28.27 -0.90
CA GLY A 271 5.55 -27.07 -0.57
C GLY A 271 5.16 -27.02 0.91
N LEU A 272 4.76 -25.84 1.38
CA LEU A 272 4.34 -25.60 2.76
C LEU A 272 3.06 -26.37 3.11
N GLY A 273 2.22 -26.67 2.13
CA GLY A 273 1.00 -27.46 2.30
C GLY A 273 1.24 -28.92 2.70
N GLU A 274 2.43 -29.47 2.45
CA GLU A 274 2.81 -30.83 2.86
C GLU A 274 3.26 -30.89 4.33
N MET A 275 3.52 -29.73 4.95
CA MET A 275 3.93 -29.64 6.34
C MET A 275 2.73 -29.62 7.27
N ASN A 276 2.69 -30.55 8.22
CA ASN A 276 1.69 -30.50 9.28
C ASN A 276 1.90 -29.24 10.15
N PRO A 277 0.85 -28.65 10.76
CA PRO A 277 0.96 -27.41 11.53
C PRO A 277 2.05 -27.42 12.63
N ASN A 278 2.26 -28.56 13.30
CA ASN A 278 3.30 -28.70 14.31
C ASN A 278 4.72 -28.63 13.73
N GLN A 279 4.92 -29.08 12.49
CA GLN A 279 6.21 -28.98 11.80
C GLN A 279 6.45 -27.53 11.41
N LEU A 280 5.49 -26.90 10.73
CA LEU A 280 5.55 -25.50 10.33
C LEU A 280 5.81 -24.56 11.52
N LYS A 281 5.15 -24.82 12.65
CA LYS A 281 5.38 -24.11 13.92
C LYS A 281 6.85 -24.20 14.35
N LYS A 282 7.39 -25.42 14.40
CA LYS A 282 8.76 -25.67 14.89
C LYS A 282 9.84 -25.19 13.94
N THR A 283 9.61 -25.20 12.63
CA THR A 283 10.66 -24.93 11.65
C THR A 283 10.66 -23.51 11.15
N THR A 284 9.49 -22.95 10.86
CA THR A 284 9.38 -21.74 10.03
C THR A 284 8.74 -20.56 10.79
N MET A 285 7.90 -20.85 11.79
CA MET A 285 7.15 -19.80 12.50
C MET A 285 7.67 -19.46 13.89
N ASN A 286 8.31 -20.40 14.59
CA ASN A 286 8.83 -20.18 15.94
C ASN A 286 10.04 -19.22 15.90
N PRO A 287 10.01 -18.07 16.59
CA PRO A 287 11.10 -17.11 16.62
C PRO A 287 12.47 -17.68 17.04
N GLU A 288 12.49 -18.71 17.89
CA GLU A 288 13.72 -19.30 18.41
C GLU A 288 14.44 -20.22 17.41
N THR A 289 13.71 -20.82 16.48
CA THR A 289 14.22 -21.89 15.60
C THR A 289 14.15 -21.55 14.12
N ARG A 290 13.35 -20.56 13.74
CA ARG A 290 13.18 -20.18 12.32
C ARG A 290 14.38 -19.45 11.76
N LYS A 291 14.49 -19.48 10.44
CA LYS A 291 15.42 -18.66 9.66
C LYS A 291 14.62 -17.68 8.80
N LEU A 292 14.95 -16.39 8.92
CA LEU A 292 14.37 -15.32 8.11
C LEU A 292 15.49 -14.59 7.35
N VAL A 293 15.25 -14.32 6.07
CA VAL A 293 16.09 -13.41 5.29
C VAL A 293 15.47 -12.03 5.38
N ARG A 294 16.21 -11.06 5.91
CA ARG A 294 15.75 -9.67 6.01
C ARG A 294 15.99 -8.96 4.67
N VAL A 295 14.92 -8.42 4.09
CA VAL A 295 14.98 -7.70 2.82
C VAL A 295 15.18 -6.21 3.11
N ILE A 296 16.34 -5.66 2.75
CA ILE A 296 16.68 -4.25 2.96
C ILE A 296 17.18 -3.67 1.64
N ALA A 297 16.57 -2.55 1.24
CA ALA A 297 17.09 -1.69 0.20
C ALA A 297 17.94 -0.60 0.87
N ARG A 298 19.24 -0.60 0.62
CA ARG A 298 20.11 0.47 1.13
C ARG A 298 19.92 1.71 0.28
N LYS A 299 19.94 2.90 0.89
CA LYS A 299 19.75 4.17 0.17
C LYS A 299 20.77 4.36 -0.96
N ASN A 300 22.02 3.94 -0.74
CA ASN A 300 23.08 4.06 -1.75
C ASN A 300 22.89 3.13 -2.95
N ASP A 301 22.18 2.02 -2.77
CA ASP A 301 21.95 1.01 -3.82
C ASP A 301 20.56 1.19 -4.46
N TRP A 302 19.82 2.26 -4.08
CA TRP A 302 18.43 2.45 -4.48
C TRP A 302 18.27 2.54 -6.00
N GLU A 303 19.11 3.33 -6.66
CA GLU A 303 19.07 3.52 -8.11
C GLU A 303 19.36 2.22 -8.85
N THR A 304 20.44 1.52 -8.48
CA THR A 304 20.80 0.22 -9.05
C THR A 304 19.69 -0.81 -8.85
N THR A 305 19.12 -0.89 -7.64
CA THR A 305 18.01 -1.80 -7.33
C THR A 305 16.76 -1.45 -8.14
N SER A 306 16.44 -0.17 -8.27
CA SER A 306 15.30 0.31 -9.04
C SER A 306 15.43 -0.05 -10.53
N ASN A 307 16.62 0.15 -11.11
CA ASN A 307 16.90 -0.23 -12.49
C ASN A 307 16.75 -1.73 -12.70
N LEU A 308 17.27 -2.55 -11.77
CA LEU A 308 17.10 -4.01 -11.82
C LEU A 308 15.63 -4.43 -11.74
N VAL A 309 14.85 -3.80 -10.85
CA VAL A 309 13.41 -4.06 -10.74
C VAL A 309 12.68 -3.66 -12.03
N ILE A 310 13.05 -2.55 -12.67
CA ILE A 310 12.48 -2.13 -13.96
C ILE A 310 12.83 -3.14 -15.06
N ASP A 311 14.08 -3.57 -15.14
CA ASP A 311 14.55 -4.51 -16.16
C ASP A 311 13.86 -5.87 -16.03
N LEU A 312 13.71 -6.37 -14.80
CA LEU A 312 13.09 -7.67 -14.53
C LEU A 312 11.56 -7.62 -14.59
N MET A 313 10.92 -6.59 -14.04
CA MET A 313 9.48 -6.58 -13.80
C MET A 313 8.71 -5.63 -14.73
N GLY A 314 9.41 -4.82 -15.54
CA GLY A 314 8.84 -3.86 -16.47
C GLY A 314 8.17 -4.48 -17.70
N LYS A 315 7.62 -3.60 -18.55
CA LYS A 315 6.91 -4.01 -19.78
C LYS A 315 7.85 -4.43 -20.92
N ASN A 316 9.07 -3.90 -20.95
CA ASN A 316 10.03 -4.19 -22.01
C ASN A 316 10.67 -5.58 -21.76
N PRO A 317 10.51 -6.56 -22.69
CA PRO A 317 11.09 -7.88 -22.51
C PRO A 317 12.62 -7.93 -22.76
N GLU A 318 13.18 -6.98 -23.51
CA GLU A 318 14.57 -7.04 -23.96
C GLU A 318 15.60 -6.99 -22.81
N PRO A 319 15.50 -6.06 -21.83
CA PRO A 319 16.42 -6.04 -20.69
C PRO A 319 16.32 -7.31 -19.85
N ARG A 320 15.09 -7.81 -19.61
CA ARG A 320 14.84 -9.07 -18.91
C ARG A 320 15.53 -10.24 -19.59
N PHE A 321 15.39 -10.35 -20.92
CA PHE A 321 16.00 -11.42 -21.69
C PHE A 321 17.53 -11.39 -21.55
N ARG A 322 18.16 -10.23 -21.75
CA ARG A 322 19.62 -10.06 -21.56
C ARG A 322 20.08 -10.41 -20.14
N TYR A 323 19.31 -10.01 -19.13
CA TYR A 323 19.62 -10.35 -17.74
C TYR A 323 19.58 -11.86 -17.51
N ILE A 324 18.53 -12.54 -17.98
CA ILE A 324 18.41 -14.01 -17.85
C ILE A 324 19.56 -14.70 -18.58
N THR A 325 19.86 -14.30 -19.82
CA THR A 325 20.94 -14.94 -20.62
C THR A 325 22.32 -14.75 -20.00
N SER A 326 22.59 -13.60 -19.38
CA SER A 326 23.89 -13.32 -18.75
C SER A 326 24.07 -13.97 -17.37
N ASN A 327 22.99 -14.31 -16.68
CA ASN A 327 23.02 -14.87 -15.32
C ASN A 327 22.60 -16.34 -15.24
N ALA A 328 22.10 -16.93 -16.33
CA ALA A 328 21.88 -18.36 -16.40
C ALA A 328 23.24 -19.06 -16.46
N GLU A 329 23.53 -19.91 -15.46
CA GLU A 329 24.54 -20.95 -15.65
C GLU A 329 24.05 -21.83 -16.80
N PHE A 330 24.68 -21.70 -17.97
CA PHE A 330 24.55 -22.73 -18.99
C PHE A 330 25.08 -24.02 -18.37
N VAL A 331 24.18 -24.96 -18.09
CA VAL A 331 24.56 -26.35 -17.88
C VAL A 331 25.32 -26.76 -19.13
N ASP A 332 26.57 -27.21 -18.97
CA ASP A 332 27.42 -27.70 -20.06
C ASP A 332 26.60 -28.63 -20.96
N THR A 333 26.45 -28.25 -22.23
CA THR A 333 25.78 -29.03 -23.28
C THR A 333 26.58 -30.27 -23.69
N THR A 334 27.59 -30.67 -22.91
CA THR A 334 28.49 -31.79 -23.20
C THR A 334 27.99 -33.16 -22.71
N THR A 335 26.78 -33.23 -22.15
CA THR A 335 26.16 -34.51 -21.78
C THR A 335 24.72 -34.57 -22.30
N LEU A 336 24.60 -34.95 -23.57
CA LEU A 336 23.40 -35.59 -24.14
C LEU A 336 23.75 -37.04 -24.47
#